data_AF-A0A354B3R3-F1
#
_entry.id   AF-A0A354B3R3-F1
#
_cell.length_a   1.000
_cell.length_b   1.000
_cell.length_c   1.000
_cell.angle_alpha   90.00
_cell.angle_beta   90.00
_cell.angle_gamma   90.00
#
_symmetry.space_group_name_H-M   'P 1'
#
loop_
_entity.id
_entity.type
_entity.pdbx_description
1 polymer ?
#
loop_
_entity_poly.entity_id
_entity_poly.type
_entity_poly.pdbx_seq_one_letter_code
_entity_poly.pdbx_strand_id
1 'polypeptide(L)'
;MERRFLPTTDSRPSIPSERWRLIVRGQVQGVGYRAACSRQAKELTLGGWVRNLSDGSVELEVEGHPQQLAEMRLWCERGPAGAMVNSVTATPLPATGADWFEIRR
;
A
#
# COMPACT_ATOMS: atom_id res chain seq x y z
N MET A 1 -40.39 20.73 30.44
CA MET A 1 -39.69 21.51 29.40
C MET A 1 -38.29 20.96 29.28
N GLU A 2 -38.13 19.99 28.41
CA GLU A 2 -36.92 19.21 28.21
C GLU A 2 -36.05 19.85 27.14
N ARG A 3 -34.76 20.03 27.42
CA ARG A 3 -33.73 20.17 26.39
C ARG A 3 -32.54 19.31 26.78
N ARG A 4 -32.68 18.02 26.50
CA ARG A 4 -31.61 17.04 26.56
C ARG A 4 -30.73 17.26 25.33
N PHE A 5 -29.60 17.95 25.51
CA PHE A 5 -28.57 18.03 24.49
C PHE A 5 -27.93 16.65 24.35
N LEU A 6 -28.17 15.99 23.22
CA LEU A 6 -27.40 14.83 22.79
C LEU A 6 -26.03 15.34 22.31
N PRO A 7 -24.90 14.72 22.70
CA PRO A 7 -23.64 14.98 22.00
C PRO A 7 -23.78 14.47 20.57
N THR A 8 -23.61 15.36 19.59
CA THR A 8 -23.39 14.97 18.20
C THR A 8 -22.04 14.25 18.15
N THR A 9 -22.06 12.93 18.24
CA THR A 9 -20.95 12.11 17.80
C THR A 9 -20.79 12.39 16.31
N ASP A 10 -19.77 13.19 15.95
CA ASP A 10 -19.26 13.32 14.59
C ASP A 10 -18.70 11.94 14.20
N SER A 11 -19.59 10.99 13.91
CA SER A 11 -19.22 9.75 13.26
C SER A 11 -18.94 10.11 11.80
N ARG A 12 -17.76 10.71 11.54
CA ARG A 12 -17.17 10.60 10.22
C ARG A 12 -17.16 9.11 9.90
N PRO A 13 -17.66 8.65 8.74
CA PRO A 13 -17.43 7.27 8.37
C PRO A 13 -15.91 7.08 8.46
N SER A 14 -15.47 6.23 9.38
CA SER A 14 -14.10 5.75 9.42
C SER A 14 -13.91 5.07 8.07
N ILE A 15 -13.31 5.80 7.12
CA ILE A 15 -13.09 5.33 5.77
C ILE A 15 -12.36 3.99 5.94
N PRO A 16 -12.88 2.89 5.38
CA PRO A 16 -12.27 1.59 5.58
C PRO A 16 -10.84 1.66 5.04
N SER A 17 -9.88 1.49 5.94
CA SER A 17 -8.46 1.45 5.64
C SER A 17 -7.96 0.08 6.01
N GLU A 18 -7.38 -0.62 5.05
CA GLU A 18 -6.68 -1.87 5.25
C GLU A 18 -5.19 -1.66 5.03
N ARG A 19 -4.36 -2.50 5.63
CA ARG A 19 -2.93 -2.51 5.39
C ARG A 19 -2.51 -3.88 4.88
N TRP A 20 -1.83 -3.93 3.75
CA TRP A 20 -1.32 -5.18 3.17
C TRP A 20 0.19 -5.14 3.07
N ARG A 21 0.83 -6.26 3.40
CA ARG A 21 2.20 -6.56 3.00
C ARG A 21 2.17 -7.32 1.68
N LEU A 22 2.90 -6.82 0.69
CA LEU A 22 3.09 -7.46 -0.59
C LEU A 22 4.55 -7.89 -0.76
N ILE A 23 4.76 -9.13 -1.18
CA ILE A 23 6.08 -9.65 -1.57
C ILE A 23 6.05 -9.93 -3.07
N VAL A 24 6.89 -9.22 -3.81
CA VAL A 24 7.02 -9.34 -5.27
C VAL A 24 8.31 -10.09 -5.58
N ARG A 25 8.19 -11.23 -6.27
CA ARG A 25 9.33 -12.07 -6.66
C ARG A 25 9.51 -12.06 -8.17
N GLY A 26 10.77 -12.05 -8.61
CA GLY A 26 11.18 -12.20 -10.00
C GLY A 26 12.41 -11.35 -10.33
N GLN A 27 12.57 -10.96 -11.60
CA GLN A 27 13.58 -9.99 -12.02
C GLN A 27 13.04 -8.57 -11.73
N VAL A 28 13.10 -8.18 -10.46
CA VAL A 28 12.46 -6.95 -9.93
C VAL A 28 13.43 -5.95 -9.30
N GLN A 29 14.73 -6.28 -9.23
CA GLN A 29 15.78 -5.35 -8.80
C GLN A 29 16.58 -4.85 -10.01
N GLY A 30 17.23 -3.69 -9.87
CA GLY A 30 17.95 -3.04 -10.99
C GLY A 30 17.06 -2.34 -12.03
N VAL A 31 15.74 -2.48 -11.93
CA VAL A 31 14.74 -1.98 -12.91
C VAL A 31 13.98 -0.73 -12.42
N GLY A 32 14.45 -0.08 -11.35
CA GLY A 32 13.79 1.09 -10.78
C GLY A 32 12.47 0.81 -10.04
N TYR A 33 12.23 -0.43 -9.63
CA TYR A 33 10.98 -0.88 -8.99
C TYR A 33 10.55 -0.02 -7.81
N ARG A 34 11.44 0.24 -6.85
CA ARG A 34 11.12 1.07 -5.66
C ARG A 34 10.66 2.48 -6.03
N ALA A 35 11.32 3.11 -7.01
CA ALA A 35 10.97 4.45 -7.46
C ALA A 35 9.61 4.47 -8.17
N ALA A 36 9.33 3.48 -9.02
CA ALA A 36 8.05 3.36 -9.69
C ALA A 36 6.91 3.04 -8.71
N CYS A 37 7.15 2.13 -7.77
CA CYS A 37 6.24 1.78 -6.69
C CYS A 37 5.85 3.02 -5.85
N SER A 38 6.83 3.85 -5.47
CA SER A 38 6.56 5.09 -4.74
C SER A 38 5.71 6.09 -5.54
N ARG A 39 5.85 6.17 -6.87
CA ARG A 39 4.97 7.00 -7.71
C ARG A 39 3.55 6.42 -7.76
N GLN A 40 3.43 5.12 -8.00
CA GLN A 40 2.13 4.44 -8.05
C GLN A 40 1.36 4.58 -6.73
N ALA A 41 2.03 4.39 -5.59
CA ALA A 41 1.41 4.56 -4.27
C ALA A 41 0.88 5.99 -4.06
N LYS A 42 1.61 7.02 -4.53
CA LYS A 42 1.15 8.42 -4.47
C LYS A 42 -0.05 8.67 -5.37
N GLU A 43 -0.05 8.15 -6.59
CA GLU A 43 -1.19 8.25 -7.53
C GLU A 43 -2.45 7.60 -6.97
N LEU A 44 -2.29 6.49 -6.25
CA LEU A 44 -3.37 5.77 -5.58
C LEU A 44 -3.68 6.29 -4.17
N THR A 45 -3.04 7.37 -3.71
CA THR A 45 -3.23 7.92 -2.36
C THR A 45 -3.07 6.87 -1.24
N LEU A 46 -2.04 6.01 -1.36
CA LEU A 46 -1.70 4.98 -0.38
C LEU A 46 -0.53 5.41 0.50
N GLY A 47 -0.63 5.12 1.80
CA GLY A 47 0.49 5.22 2.74
C GLY A 47 1.30 3.92 2.81
N GLY A 48 2.48 3.98 3.42
CA GLY A 48 3.34 2.81 3.66
C GLY A 48 4.78 2.97 3.15
N TRP A 49 5.37 1.89 2.65
CA TRP A 49 6.77 1.90 2.23
C TRP A 49 7.12 0.75 1.27
N VAL A 50 8.27 0.87 0.59
CA VAL A 50 8.84 -0.19 -0.26
C VAL A 50 10.33 -0.37 -0.02
N ARG A 51 10.85 -1.61 -0.05
CA ARG A 51 12.29 -1.93 0.06
C ARG A 51 12.69 -3.13 -0.81
N ASN A 52 13.98 -3.25 -1.05
CA ASN A 52 14.55 -4.47 -1.63
C ASN A 52 14.89 -5.44 -0.52
N LEU A 53 14.63 -6.73 -0.73
CA LEU A 53 15.08 -7.80 0.15
C LEU A 53 16.40 -8.39 -0.35
N SER A 54 17.16 -8.99 0.57
CA SER A 54 18.46 -9.60 0.27
C SER A 54 18.36 -10.85 -0.61
N ASP A 55 17.17 -11.46 -0.69
CA ASP A 55 16.87 -12.62 -1.54
C ASP A 55 16.54 -12.24 -3.00
N GLY A 56 16.64 -10.95 -3.35
CA GLY A 56 16.33 -10.45 -4.69
C GLY A 56 14.88 -10.02 -4.88
N SER A 57 13.99 -10.24 -3.91
CA SER A 57 12.60 -9.81 -3.99
C SER A 57 12.41 -8.33 -3.61
N VAL A 58 11.21 -7.80 -3.84
CA VAL A 58 10.77 -6.48 -3.36
C VAL A 58 9.64 -6.68 -2.36
N GLU A 59 9.75 -6.02 -1.22
CA GLU A 59 8.70 -5.97 -0.21
C GLU A 59 8.12 -4.56 -0.15
N LEU A 60 6.80 -4.47 -0.09
CA LEU A 60 6.11 -3.23 0.22
C LEU A 60 5.01 -3.48 1.24
N GLU A 61 4.79 -2.48 2.09
CA GLU A 61 3.58 -2.39 2.89
C GLU A 61 2.81 -1.18 2.40
N VAL A 62 1.52 -1.38 2.16
CA VAL A 62 0.61 -0.36 1.64
C VAL A 62 -0.62 -0.30 2.52
N GLU A 63 -1.07 0.90 2.81
CA GLU A 63 -2.25 1.16 3.61
C GLU A 63 -3.17 2.15 2.91
N GLY A 64 -4.48 1.86 2.92
CA GLY A 64 -5.50 2.72 2.33
C GLY A 64 -6.79 1.96 2.02
N HIS A 65 -7.61 2.54 1.14
CA HIS A 65 -8.90 1.95 0.80
C HIS A 65 -8.71 0.61 0.03
N PRO A 66 -9.56 -0.41 0.27
CA PRO A 66 -9.43 -1.72 -0.35
C PRO A 66 -9.33 -1.72 -1.88
N GLN A 67 -10.05 -0.81 -2.56
CA GLN A 67 -9.94 -0.66 -4.03
C GLN A 67 -8.54 -0.20 -4.47
N GLN A 68 -7.96 0.80 -3.80
CA GLN A 68 -6.62 1.28 -4.14
C GLN A 68 -5.55 0.24 -3.82
N LEU A 69 -5.72 -0.55 -2.76
CA LEU A 69 -4.84 -1.70 -2.46
C LEU A 69 -4.92 -2.78 -3.54
N ALA A 70 -6.12 -3.08 -4.03
CA ALA A 70 -6.31 -4.02 -5.13
C ALA A 70 -5.65 -3.53 -6.42
N GLU A 71 -5.79 -2.25 -6.75
CA GLU A 71 -5.11 -1.62 -7.90
C GLU A 71 -3.59 -1.67 -7.74
N MET A 72 -3.07 -1.38 -6.55
CA MET A 72 -1.63 -1.47 -6.27
C MET A 72 -1.11 -2.90 -6.40
N ARG A 73 -1.87 -3.89 -5.95
CA ARG A 73 -1.52 -5.31 -6.12
C ARG A 73 -1.47 -5.69 -7.61
N LEU A 74 -2.48 -5.31 -8.39
CA LEU A 74 -2.51 -5.57 -9.84
C LEU A 74 -1.35 -4.88 -10.56
N TRP A 75 -1.00 -3.66 -10.16
CA TRP A 75 0.19 -3.00 -10.68
C TRP A 75 1.46 -3.79 -10.34
N CYS A 76 1.57 -4.32 -9.12
CA CYS A 76 2.73 -5.13 -8.70
C CYS A 76 2.88 -6.43 -9.51
N GLU A 77 1.81 -6.96 -10.11
CA GLU A 77 1.90 -8.13 -11.00
C GLU A 77 2.56 -7.79 -12.34
N ARG A 78 2.63 -6.51 -12.72
CA ARG A 78 3.31 -6.03 -13.93
C ARG A 78 4.66 -5.39 -13.62
N GLY A 79 4.70 -4.51 -12.62
CA GLY A 79 5.87 -3.71 -12.28
C GLY A 79 6.21 -2.63 -13.32
N PRO A 80 7.35 -1.92 -13.15
CA PRO A 80 7.84 -0.95 -14.11
C PRO A 80 8.40 -1.61 -15.39
N ALA A 81 8.72 -0.79 -16.39
CA ALA A 81 9.43 -1.24 -17.58
C ALA A 81 10.72 -2.01 -17.23
N GLY A 82 10.87 -3.19 -17.83
CA GLY A 82 12.00 -4.09 -17.59
C GLY A 82 11.84 -5.03 -16.40
N ALA A 83 10.79 -4.88 -15.57
CA ALA A 83 10.48 -5.87 -14.54
C ALA A 83 9.90 -7.15 -15.14
N MET A 84 10.30 -8.30 -14.61
CA MET A 84 9.63 -9.58 -14.86
C MET A 84 9.17 -10.16 -13.53
N VAL A 85 7.87 -10.05 -13.26
CA VAL A 85 7.27 -10.53 -12.01
C VAL A 85 6.81 -11.97 -12.18
N ASN A 86 7.25 -12.85 -11.29
CA ASN A 86 6.83 -14.25 -11.26
C ASN A 86 5.66 -14.47 -10.30
N SER A 87 5.63 -13.75 -9.18
CA SER A 87 4.54 -13.86 -8.20
C SER A 87 4.45 -12.63 -7.32
N VAL A 88 3.21 -12.35 -6.87
CA VAL A 88 2.91 -11.37 -5.83
C VAL A 88 2.12 -12.09 -4.73
N THR A 89 2.62 -12.08 -3.51
CA THR A 89 1.90 -12.59 -2.33
C THR A 89 1.40 -11.41 -1.50
N ALA A 90 0.11 -11.42 -1.14
CA ALA A 90 -0.50 -10.41 -0.29
C ALA A 90 -0.86 -10.98 1.08
N THR A 91 -0.54 -10.24 2.14
CA THR A 91 -0.89 -10.61 3.53
C THR A 91 -1.50 -9.40 4.23
N PRO A 92 -2.74 -9.49 4.74
CA PRO A 92 -3.34 -8.41 5.50
C PRO A 92 -2.63 -8.22 6.85
N LEU A 93 -2.54 -6.97 7.29
CA LEU A 93 -1.95 -6.51 8.53
C LEU A 93 -2.89 -5.52 9.23
N PRO A 94 -2.73 -5.31 10.55
CA PRO A 94 -3.41 -4.22 11.24
C PRO A 94 -3.02 -2.85 10.65
N ALA A 95 -4.04 -2.04 10.34
CA ALA A 95 -3.87 -0.66 9.89
C ALA A 95 -3.16 0.18 10.96
N THR A 96 -2.33 1.12 10.51
CA THR A 96 -1.51 2.01 11.34
C THR A 96 -1.89 3.48 11.23
N GLY A 97 -2.70 3.83 10.25
CA GLY A 97 -3.04 5.20 9.89
C GLY A 97 -1.96 5.91 9.07
N ALA A 98 -1.10 5.17 8.37
CA ALA A 98 -0.05 5.77 7.56
C ALA A 98 -0.64 6.56 6.38
N ASP A 99 -0.29 7.84 6.25
CA ASP A 99 -0.72 8.74 5.17
C ASP A 99 0.44 9.23 4.29
N TRP A 100 1.66 8.72 4.52
CA TRP A 100 2.85 9.00 3.72
C TRP A 100 3.44 7.70 3.14
N PHE A 101 4.16 7.82 2.03
CA PHE A 101 4.84 6.69 1.40
C PHE A 101 6.35 6.94 1.23
N GLU A 102 7.18 6.00 1.64
CA GLU A 102 8.65 6.12 1.59
C GLU A 102 9.38 4.94 0.94
N ILE A 103 10.59 5.20 0.44
CA ILE A 103 11.50 4.16 -0.04
C ILE A 103 12.49 3.84 1.07
N ARG A 104 12.46 2.60 1.56
CA ARG A 104 13.41 2.09 2.56
C ARG A 104 14.62 1.43 1.89
N ARG A 105 15.70 1.34 2.67
CA ARG A 105 16.93 0.62 2.28
C ARG A 105 16.76 -0.88 2.48
#